data_AF-A0A523Z2V5-F1
#
_entry.id   AF-A0A523Z2V5-F1
#
_cell.length_a   1.000
_cell.length_b   1.000
_cell.length_c   1.000
_cell.angle_alpha   90.00
_cell.angle_beta   90.00
_cell.angle_gamma   90.00
#
_symmetry.space_group_name_H-M   'P 1'
#
loop_
_entity.id
_entity.type
_entity.pdbx_description
1 polymer ?
#
loop_
_entity_poly.entity_id
_entity_poly.type
_entity_poly.pdbx_seq_one_letter_code
_entity_poly.pdbx_strand_id
1 'polypeptide(L)'
;MSNQPSSKNKKHLVNIIRRIARVWSLLSIVFVLVIVIGHILNPEDVLPTIGEWIGILFFPFGVVLGLILSWKWEGLGAMITIGSLIGIYITILIIRGYLPRGPFFVLFAAPGFFFLLSWLLSRINGKTQKE
;
A
#
# COMPACT_ATOMS: atom_id res chain seq x y z
N MET A 1 16.78 -6.32 -33.88
CA MET A 1 17.13 -5.01 -33.28
C MET A 1 16.18 -4.74 -32.12
N SER A 2 16.59 -5.03 -30.88
CA SER A 2 15.77 -4.69 -29.71
C SER A 2 15.99 -3.22 -29.36
N ASN A 3 14.93 -2.40 -29.50
CA ASN A 3 14.93 -1.00 -29.11
C ASN A 3 15.01 -0.91 -27.57
N GLN A 4 16.22 -0.96 -27.02
CA GLN A 4 16.46 -0.68 -25.61
C GLN A 4 16.10 0.80 -25.34
N PRO A 5 15.09 1.08 -24.49
CA PRO A 5 14.69 2.46 -24.21
C PRO A 5 15.84 3.21 -23.53
N SER A 6 16.10 4.45 -23.99
CA SER A 6 17.16 5.31 -23.48
C SER A 6 17.08 5.49 -21.97
N SER A 7 18.23 5.60 -21.30
CA SER A 7 18.34 5.76 -19.84
C SER A 7 17.59 6.99 -19.31
N LYS A 8 17.43 8.03 -20.15
CA LYS A 8 16.64 9.25 -19.86
C LYS A 8 15.14 8.93 -19.72
N ASN A 9 14.60 8.08 -20.59
CA ASN A 9 13.19 7.67 -20.56
C ASN A 9 12.89 6.85 -19.29
N LYS A 10 13.81 5.98 -18.87
CA LYS A 10 13.65 5.18 -17.64
C LYS A 10 13.53 6.05 -16.39
N LYS A 11 14.37 7.08 -16.25
CA LYS A 11 14.30 8.03 -15.11
C LYS A 11 12.98 8.81 -15.10
N HIS A 12 12.50 9.22 -16.28
CA HIS A 12 11.24 9.95 -16.40
C HIS A 12 10.03 9.08 -16.02
N LEU A 13 10.00 7.82 -16.47
CA LEU A 13 8.96 6.85 -16.12
C LEU A 13 8.88 6.59 -14.60
N VAL A 14 10.02 6.37 -13.94
CA VAL A 14 10.05 6.18 -12.48
C VAL A 14 9.47 7.39 -11.74
N ASN A 15 9.78 8.60 -12.22
CA ASN A 15 9.28 9.81 -11.59
C ASN A 15 7.76 10.00 -11.78
N ILE A 16 7.23 9.64 -12.96
CA ILE A 16 5.77 9.64 -13.22
C ILE A 16 5.07 8.64 -12.31
N ILE A 17 5.56 7.39 -12.25
CA ILE A 17 5.00 6.32 -11.41
C ILE A 17 4.95 6.78 -9.95
N ARG A 18 6.04 7.35 -9.44
CA ARG A 18 6.12 7.89 -8.08
C ARG A 18 5.09 9.00 -7.83
N ARG A 19 4.86 9.88 -8.80
CA ARG A 19 3.91 10.99 -8.66
C ARG A 19 2.47 10.47 -8.60
N ILE A 20 2.13 9.52 -9.47
CA ILE A 20 0.83 8.83 -9.47
C ILE A 20 0.64 8.10 -8.14
N ALA A 21 1.65 7.35 -7.69
CA ALA A 21 1.61 6.62 -6.42
C ALA A 21 1.37 7.56 -5.23
N ARG A 22 2.01 8.74 -5.20
CA ARG A 22 1.80 9.74 -4.13
C ARG A 22 0.38 10.30 -4.13
N VAL A 23 -0.12 10.75 -5.28
CA VAL A 23 -1.49 11.29 -5.37
C VAL A 23 -2.52 10.23 -4.99
N TRP A 24 -2.37 9.00 -5.50
CA TRP A 24 -3.26 7.90 -5.15
C TRP A 24 -3.16 7.54 -3.66
N SER A 25 -1.94 7.47 -3.10
CA SER A 25 -1.76 7.20 -1.67
C SER A 25 -2.45 8.22 -0.79
N LEU A 26 -2.43 9.51 -1.17
CA LEU A 26 -3.10 10.56 -0.42
C LEU A 26 -4.63 10.35 -0.45
N LEU A 27 -5.19 10.03 -1.62
CA LEU A 27 -6.61 9.72 -1.75
C LEU A 27 -7.00 8.50 -0.91
N SER A 28 -6.20 7.42 -0.96
CA SER A 28 -6.43 6.22 -0.14
C SER A 28 -6.40 6.54 1.35
N ILE A 29 -5.39 7.30 1.81
CA ILE A 29 -5.25 7.67 3.23
C ILE A 29 -6.46 8.49 3.68
N VAL A 30 -6.82 9.54 2.94
CA VAL A 30 -7.95 10.41 3.30
C VAL A 30 -9.25 9.60 3.37
N PHE A 31 -9.52 8.77 2.38
CA PHE A 31 -10.74 7.96 2.34
C PHE A 31 -10.81 6.97 3.52
N VAL A 32 -9.70 6.29 3.80
CA VAL A 32 -9.61 5.36 4.93
C VAL A 32 -9.79 6.08 6.28
N LEU A 33 -9.21 7.27 6.43
CA LEU A 33 -9.40 8.09 7.64
C LEU A 33 -10.85 8.52 7.81
N VAL A 34 -11.55 8.89 6.73
CA VAL A 34 -12.98 9.22 6.78
C VAL A 34 -13.80 8.04 7.29
N ILE A 35 -13.51 6.81 6.84
CA ILE A 35 -14.17 5.60 7.35
C ILE A 35 -13.90 5.41 8.85
N VAL A 36 -12.65 5.54 9.27
CA VAL A 36 -12.26 5.39 10.69
C VAL A 36 -12.97 6.42 11.56
N ILE A 37 -12.97 7.69 11.15
CA ILE A 37 -13.62 8.77 11.87
C ILE A 37 -15.13 8.53 11.91
N GLY A 38 -15.75 8.13 10.81
CA GLY A 38 -17.17 7.79 10.76
C GLY A 38 -17.55 6.67 11.75
N HIS A 39 -16.70 5.66 11.87
CA HIS A 39 -16.88 4.56 12.83
C HIS A 39 -16.69 5.02 14.30
N ILE A 40 -15.73 5.90 14.57
CA ILE A 40 -15.51 6.45 15.92
C ILE A 40 -16.67 7.37 16.34
N LEU A 41 -17.25 8.14 15.40
CA LEU A 41 -18.33 9.09 15.67
C LEU A 41 -19.69 8.42 15.84
N ASN A 42 -19.91 7.25 15.22
CA ASN A 42 -21.11 6.43 15.40
C ASN A 42 -20.71 5.04 15.92
N PRO A 43 -20.36 4.92 17.21
CA PRO A 43 -20.08 3.63 17.82
C PRO A 43 -21.39 2.86 17.97
N GLU A 44 -21.82 2.17 16.91
CA GLU A 44 -23.05 1.36 16.94
C GLU A 44 -22.84 -0.01 17.62
N ASP A 45 -21.59 -0.43 17.92
CA ASP A 45 -21.30 -1.82 18.30
C ASP A 45 -20.41 -2.04 19.54
N VAL A 46 -20.61 -3.25 20.08
CA VAL A 46 -19.97 -3.95 21.20
C VAL A 46 -18.43 -4.00 21.05
N LEU A 47 -17.70 -4.06 22.17
CA LEU A 47 -16.23 -4.13 22.19
C LEU A 47 -15.67 -5.16 21.19
N PRO A 48 -14.67 -4.79 20.35
CA PRO A 48 -14.14 -5.68 19.32
C PRO A 48 -13.43 -6.90 19.93
N THR A 49 -13.61 -8.04 19.28
CA THR A 49 -12.92 -9.30 19.59
C THR A 49 -11.43 -9.19 19.24
N ILE A 50 -10.57 -10.01 19.84
CA ILE A 50 -9.12 -10.06 19.54
C ILE A 50 -8.84 -10.18 18.03
N GLY A 51 -9.61 -11.00 17.31
CA GLY A 51 -9.46 -11.15 15.86
C GLY A 51 -9.79 -9.86 15.07
N GLU A 52 -10.75 -9.08 15.57
CA GLU A 52 -11.13 -7.79 14.96
C GLU A 52 -10.07 -6.73 15.23
N TRP A 53 -9.48 -6.71 16.42
CA TRP A 53 -8.32 -5.85 16.72
C TRP A 53 -7.13 -6.11 15.81
N ILE A 54 -6.83 -7.38 15.53
CA ILE A 54 -5.79 -7.76 14.57
C ILE A 54 -6.18 -7.27 13.16
N GLY A 55 -7.45 -7.41 12.79
CA GLY A 55 -7.99 -6.87 11.54
C GLY A 55 -7.74 -5.37 11.42
N ILE A 56 -8.15 -4.60 12.44
CA ILE A 56 -7.96 -3.14 12.53
C ILE A 56 -6.48 -2.76 12.42
N LEU A 57 -5.60 -3.49 13.10
CA LEU A 57 -4.15 -3.26 13.07
C LEU A 57 -3.58 -3.39 11.65
N PHE A 58 -3.98 -4.42 10.90
CA PHE A 58 -3.55 -4.58 9.51
C PHE A 58 -4.25 -3.61 8.56
N PHE A 59 -5.56 -3.43 8.71
CA PHE A 59 -6.34 -2.45 7.98
C PHE A 59 -7.42 -1.87 8.90
N PRO A 60 -7.41 -0.55 9.17
CA PRO A 60 -6.78 0.48 8.35
C PRO A 60 -5.36 0.90 8.76
N PHE A 61 -4.90 0.63 9.98
CA PHE A 61 -3.69 1.27 10.52
C PHE A 61 -2.41 0.90 9.78
N GLY A 62 -2.16 -0.40 9.57
CA GLY A 62 -0.94 -0.89 8.92
C GLY A 62 -0.79 -0.40 7.48
N VAL A 63 -1.88 -0.41 6.70
CA VAL A 63 -1.90 0.14 5.33
C VAL A 63 -1.62 1.64 5.32
N VAL A 64 -2.29 2.44 6.17
CA VAL A 64 -2.07 3.89 6.23
C VAL A 64 -0.64 4.22 6.65
N LEU A 65 -0.13 3.57 7.70
CA LEU A 65 1.24 3.76 8.17
C LEU A 65 2.26 3.37 7.10
N GLY A 66 2.06 2.26 6.40
CA GLY A 66 2.90 1.83 5.29
C GLY A 66 2.94 2.87 4.18
N LEU A 67 1.77 3.39 3.77
CA LEU A 67 1.67 4.40 2.71
C LEU A 67 2.34 5.72 3.10
N ILE A 68 2.17 6.18 4.34
CA ILE A 68 2.86 7.37 4.86
C ILE A 68 4.37 7.13 4.86
N LEU A 69 4.82 5.96 5.32
CA LEU A 69 6.24 5.65 5.37
C LEU A 69 6.86 5.54 3.97
N SER A 70 6.10 5.11 2.97
CA SER A 70 6.54 5.06 1.57
C SER A 70 6.94 6.43 1.02
N TRP A 71 6.47 7.54 1.61
CA TRP A 71 6.82 8.87 1.12
C TRP A 71 8.28 9.23 1.40
N LYS A 72 8.83 8.76 2.54
CA LYS A 72 10.23 8.93 2.91
C LYS A 72 11.07 7.72 2.51
N TRP A 73 10.54 6.51 2.72
CA TRP A 73 11.21 5.24 2.48
C TRP A 73 10.35 4.32 1.59
N GLU A 74 10.43 4.53 0.27
CA GLU A 74 9.57 3.87 -0.72
C GLU A 74 9.48 2.35 -0.54
N GLY A 75 10.64 1.68 -0.43
CA GLY A 75 10.70 0.23 -0.28
C GLY A 75 10.13 -0.28 1.05
N LEU A 76 10.58 0.26 2.18
CA LEU A 76 10.12 -0.17 3.51
C LEU A 76 8.62 0.07 3.71
N GLY A 77 8.13 1.27 3.37
CA GLY A 77 6.72 1.58 3.48
C GLY A 77 5.85 0.72 2.56
N ALA A 78 6.35 0.41 1.35
CA ALA A 78 5.63 -0.44 0.42
C ALA A 78 5.54 -1.88 0.92
N MET A 79 6.64 -2.40 1.48
CA MET A 79 6.66 -3.72 2.12
C MET A 79 5.70 -3.80 3.31
N ILE A 80 5.64 -2.76 4.15
CA ILE A 80 4.66 -2.70 5.25
C ILE A 80 3.24 -2.68 4.69
N THR A 81 2.96 -1.84 3.70
CA THR A 81 1.62 -1.74 3.08
C THR A 81 1.15 -3.09 2.53
N ILE A 82 2.00 -3.76 1.76
CA ILE A 82 1.69 -5.06 1.13
C ILE A 82 1.63 -6.16 2.20
N GLY A 83 2.53 -6.15 3.18
CA GLY A 83 2.50 -7.07 4.31
C GLY A 83 1.22 -6.94 5.12
N SER A 84 0.75 -5.71 5.36
CA SER A 84 -0.52 -5.45 6.02
C SER A 84 -1.72 -5.90 5.19
N LEU A 85 -1.70 -5.72 3.87
CA LEU A 85 -2.71 -6.26 2.97
C LEU A 85 -2.78 -7.80 3.05
N ILE A 86 -1.63 -8.47 3.05
CA ILE A 86 -1.59 -9.94 3.19
C ILE A 86 -2.11 -10.35 4.58
N GLY A 87 -1.69 -9.64 5.62
CA GLY A 87 -2.11 -9.87 7.00
C GLY A 87 -3.63 -9.84 7.15
N ILE A 88 -4.29 -8.79 6.63
CA ILE A 88 -5.75 -8.70 6.71
C ILE A 88 -6.45 -9.83 5.92
N TYR A 89 -5.92 -10.25 4.76
CA TYR A 89 -6.48 -11.38 4.01
C TYR A 89 -6.39 -12.69 4.79
N ILE A 90 -5.25 -12.94 5.46
CA ILE A 90 -5.06 -14.11 6.31
C ILE A 90 -6.01 -14.04 7.52
N THR A 91 -6.09 -12.89 8.19
CA THR A 91 -7.00 -12.69 9.33
C THR A 91 -8.45 -12.94 8.94
N ILE A 92 -8.91 -12.41 7.80
CA ILE A 92 -10.27 -12.64 7.29
C ILE A 92 -10.48 -14.11 6.96
N LEU A 93 -9.51 -14.76 6.31
CA LEU A 93 -9.62 -16.17 5.95
C LEU A 93 -9.75 -17.07 7.19
N ILE A 94 -8.98 -16.78 8.25
CA ILE A 94 -9.03 -17.54 9.50
C ILE A 94 -10.35 -17.30 10.26
N ILE A 95 -10.79 -16.05 10.36
CA ILE A 95 -11.98 -15.69 11.16
C ILE A 95 -13.28 -16.04 10.44
N ARG A 96 -13.36 -15.74 9.14
CA ARG A 96 -14.60 -15.85 8.35
C ARG A 96 -14.64 -17.11 7.46
N GLY A 97 -13.51 -17.77 7.20
CA GLY A 97 -13.43 -18.97 6.37
C GLY A 97 -13.52 -18.72 4.86
N TYR A 98 -13.62 -17.46 4.41
CA TYR A 98 -13.66 -17.09 3.01
C TYR A 98 -12.89 -15.80 2.74
N LEU A 99 -12.36 -15.66 1.52
CA LEU A 99 -11.65 -14.45 1.11
C LEU A 99 -12.62 -13.27 0.91
N PRO A 100 -12.19 -12.03 1.20
CA PRO A 100 -12.99 -10.86 0.89
C PRO A 100 -13.31 -10.84 -0.61
N ARG A 101 -14.61 -10.86 -0.94
CA ARG A 101 -15.08 -10.93 -2.34
C ARG A 101 -14.86 -9.63 -3.13
N GLY A 102 -14.60 -8.52 -2.43
CA GLY A 102 -14.47 -7.19 -3.03
C GLY A 102 -13.00 -6.75 -3.21
N PRO A 103 -12.69 -6.00 -4.28
CA PRO A 103 -11.32 -5.52 -4.56
C PRO A 103 -10.88 -4.34 -3.68
N PHE A 104 -11.70 -3.91 -2.72
CA PHE A 104 -11.52 -2.65 -1.98
C PHE A 104 -10.19 -2.57 -1.24
N PHE A 105 -9.81 -3.61 -0.49
CA PHE A 105 -8.52 -3.63 0.24
C PHE A 105 -7.33 -3.48 -0.71
N VAL A 106 -7.38 -4.16 -1.86
CA VAL A 106 -6.33 -4.09 -2.88
C VAL A 106 -6.31 -2.70 -3.50
N LEU A 107 -7.46 -2.09 -3.76
CA LEU A 107 -7.56 -0.75 -4.33
C LEU A 107 -6.91 0.31 -3.43
N PHE A 108 -7.12 0.23 -2.11
CA PHE A 108 -6.50 1.16 -1.16
C PHE A 108 -5.00 0.91 -0.97
N ALA A 109 -4.57 -0.36 -1.04
CA ALA A 109 -3.17 -0.75 -0.96
C ALA A 109 -2.40 -0.64 -2.30
N ALA A 110 -3.10 -0.42 -3.43
CA ALA A 110 -2.53 -0.33 -4.78
C ALA A 110 -1.32 0.62 -4.89
N PRO A 111 -1.33 1.83 -4.26
CA PRO A 111 -0.18 2.72 -4.27
C PRO A 111 1.09 2.09 -3.69
N GLY A 112 0.95 1.18 -2.72
CA GLY A 112 2.07 0.42 -2.14
C GLY A 112 2.80 -0.42 -3.19
N PHE A 113 2.07 -1.07 -4.11
CA PHE A 113 2.68 -1.81 -5.21
C PHE A 113 3.45 -0.90 -6.17
N PHE A 114 2.91 0.29 -6.47
CA PHE A 114 3.59 1.27 -7.30
C PHE A 114 4.86 1.82 -6.62
N PHE A 115 4.83 2.04 -5.31
CA PHE A 115 6.03 2.42 -4.53
C PHE A 115 7.07 1.30 -4.49
N LEU A 116 6.65 0.04 -4.37
CA LEU A 116 7.58 -1.09 -4.43
C LEU A 116 8.23 -1.18 -5.80
N LEU A 117 7.45 -1.02 -6.86
CA LEU A 117 7.93 -1.08 -8.24
C LEU A 117 8.89 0.08 -8.55
N SER A 118 8.57 1.31 -8.13
CA SER A 118 9.45 2.47 -8.30
C SER A 118 10.77 2.27 -7.57
N TRP A 119 10.70 1.72 -6.34
CA TRP A 119 11.88 1.41 -5.55
C TRP A 119 12.76 0.35 -6.23
N LEU A 120 12.18 -0.76 -6.68
CA LEU A 120 12.91 -1.85 -7.34
C LEU A 120 13.59 -1.36 -8.64
N LEU A 121 12.85 -0.64 -9.48
CA LEU A 121 13.39 -0.05 -10.71
C LEU A 121 14.52 0.95 -10.45
N SER A 122 14.40 1.77 -9.40
CA SER A 122 15.45 2.71 -9.01
C SER A 122 16.72 2.00 -8.54
N ARG A 123 16.58 0.86 -7.86
CA ARG A 123 17.70 0.07 -7.34
C ARG A 123 18.43 -0.70 -8.44
N ILE A 124 17.69 -1.20 -9.44
CA ILE A 124 18.28 -1.86 -10.62
C ILE A 124 19.09 -0.85 -11.43
N ASN A 125 18.55 0.34 -11.68
CA ASN A 125 19.24 1.37 -12.46
C ASN A 125 20.44 2.01 -11.72
N GLY A 126 20.43 2.01 -10.38
CA GLY A 126 21.55 2.52 -9.57
C GLY A 126 22.79 1.62 -9.60
N LYS A 127 22.64 0.33 -9.93
CA LYS A 127 23.79 -0.59 -10.10
C LYS A 127 24.49 -0.40 -11.44
N THR A 128 23.78 0.02 -12.49
CA THR A 128 24.31 0.17 -13.85
C THR A 128 25.17 1.44 -14.06
N GLN A 129 25.42 2.25 -13.03
CA GLN A 129 26.34 3.41 -13.12
C GLN A 129 27.63 3.21 -12.31
N LYS A 130 27.89 1.98 -11.83
CA LYS A 130 29.08 1.64 -11.05
C LYS A 130 29.97 0.58 -11.72
N GLU A 131 29.69 0.25 -12.98
CA GLU A 131 30.52 -0.63 -13.82
C GLU A 131 31.08 0.16 -15.00
#